data_AF-A0A9D7A3U8-F1
#
_entry.id   AF-A0A9D7A3U8-F1
#
_cell.length_a   1.000
_cell.length_b   1.000
_cell.length_c   1.000
_cell.angle_alpha   90.00
_cell.angle_beta   90.00
_cell.angle_gamma   90.00
#
_symmetry.space_group_name_H-M   'P 1'
#
loop_
_entity.id
_entity.type
_entity.pdbx_description
1 polymer ?
#
loop_
_entity_poly.entity_id
_entity_poly.type
_entity_poly.pdbx_seq_one_letter_code
_entity_poly.pdbx_strand_id
1 'polypeptide(L)'
;MKKTMGSASPGRLRKISKALDYDRCLNWIVLHPLVVVAMILLCTVALGWRLPKLQIRASSYEIAIKDIEATKNYENFLREFGGGEYIQVIAKTSISVFEPEVFRHLEALADSLAKIPGVVKVVSLPDAKRDMDLLDEWSVAQFEKIIKPVKLFSFRLWTQ
;
A
#
# COMPACT_ATOMS: atom_id res chain seq x y z
N MET A 1 59.59 -28.19 -41.11
CA MET A 1 60.40 -27.21 -40.36
C MET A 1 59.60 -26.73 -39.14
N LYS A 2 60.10 -27.00 -37.93
CA LYS A 2 59.54 -26.58 -36.63
C LYS A 2 59.89 -25.11 -36.35
N LYS A 3 58.96 -24.31 -35.81
CA LYS A 3 59.23 -23.19 -34.88
C LYS A 3 57.91 -22.68 -34.26
N THR A 4 57.53 -23.23 -33.10
CA THR A 4 57.66 -22.64 -31.74
C THR A 4 56.56 -21.65 -31.38
N MET A 5 55.56 -22.22 -30.71
CA MET A 5 54.84 -21.70 -29.55
C MET A 5 55.59 -20.57 -28.82
N GLY A 6 55.13 -19.33 -29.02
CA GLY A 6 55.59 -18.16 -28.28
C GLY A 6 54.83 -18.05 -26.95
N SER A 7 55.47 -18.53 -25.89
CA SER A 7 55.08 -18.37 -24.50
C SER A 7 54.73 -16.90 -24.17
N ALA A 8 53.49 -16.65 -23.76
CA ALA A 8 53.07 -15.35 -23.24
C ALA A 8 53.78 -15.09 -21.90
N SER A 9 54.72 -14.15 -21.93
CA SER A 9 55.54 -13.74 -20.80
C SER A 9 54.69 -13.28 -19.58
N PRO A 10 54.91 -13.84 -18.37
CA PRO A 10 54.16 -13.48 -17.16
C PRO A 10 54.56 -12.10 -16.57
N GLY A 11 55.42 -11.35 -17.26
CA GLY A 11 55.97 -10.08 -16.76
C GLY A 11 55.07 -8.85 -16.91
N ARG A 12 53.96 -8.93 -17.65
CA ARG A 12 53.14 -7.76 -17.99
C ARG A 12 51.99 -7.46 -17.00
N LEU A 13 51.56 -8.46 -16.22
CA LEU A 13 50.44 -8.28 -15.27
C LEU A 13 50.87 -7.82 -13.87
N ARG A 14 52.18 -7.82 -13.56
CA ARG A 14 52.69 -7.44 -12.21
C ARG A 14 53.01 -5.95 -12.04
N LYS A 15 52.90 -5.15 -13.11
CA LYS A 15 53.26 -3.72 -13.11
C LYS A 15 52.09 -2.75 -13.04
N ILE A 16 50.86 -3.22 -13.23
CA ILE A 16 49.66 -2.36 -13.24
C ILE A 16 49.20 -2.03 -11.81
N SER A 17 49.60 -2.80 -10.79
CA SER A 17 49.23 -2.56 -9.39
C SER A 17 50.17 -1.65 -8.59
N LYS A 18 51.29 -1.16 -9.19
CA LYS A 18 52.32 -0.37 -8.48
C LYS A 18 52.45 1.09 -8.95
N ALA A 19 51.42 1.65 -9.59
CA ALA A 19 51.46 3.03 -10.08
C ALA A 19 50.20 3.85 -9.77
N LEU A 20 49.41 3.40 -8.79
CA LEU A 20 48.68 4.34 -7.95
C LEU A 20 49.46 4.41 -6.64
N ASP A 21 49.77 5.62 -6.19
CA ASP A 21 50.65 5.95 -5.07
C ASP A 21 49.99 5.54 -3.73
N TYR A 22 49.74 4.24 -3.53
CA TYR A 22 49.00 3.66 -2.40
C TYR A 22 49.63 4.04 -1.07
N ASP A 23 50.96 4.00 -0.99
CA ASP A 23 51.71 4.32 0.22
C ASP A 23 51.57 5.80 0.59
N ARG A 24 51.42 6.70 -0.40
CA ARG A 24 51.18 8.12 -0.19
C ARG A 24 49.76 8.39 0.31
N CYS A 25 48.77 7.71 -0.25
CA CYS A 25 47.38 7.78 0.21
C CYS A 25 47.23 7.23 1.64
N LEU A 26 47.87 6.10 1.95
CA LEU A 26 47.85 5.48 3.28
C LEU A 26 48.51 6.37 4.33
N ASN A 27 49.70 6.91 4.04
CA ASN A 27 50.34 7.84 4.97
C ASN A 27 49.50 9.10 5.19
N TRP A 28 48.88 9.65 4.14
CA TRP A 28 48.01 10.84 4.27
C TRP A 28 46.75 10.57 5.11
N ILE A 29 46.14 9.39 4.96
CA ILE A 29 45.00 8.95 5.79
C ILE A 29 45.38 8.84 7.27
N VAL A 30 46.57 8.30 7.56
CA VAL A 30 47.08 8.15 8.93
C VAL A 30 47.51 9.49 9.55
N LEU A 31 48.01 10.42 8.73
CA LEU A 31 48.44 11.76 9.16
C LEU A 31 47.26 12.72 9.44
N HIS A 32 46.10 12.52 8.78
CA HIS A 32 44.92 13.38 8.94
C HIS A 32 43.63 12.60 9.27
N PRO A 33 43.59 11.87 10.41
CA PRO A 33 42.47 11.01 10.77
C PRO A 33 41.15 11.79 10.91
N LEU A 34 41.21 13.02 11.44
CA LEU A 34 40.04 13.90 11.58
C LEU A 34 39.42 14.29 10.23
N VAL A 35 40.24 14.52 9.19
CA VAL A 35 39.76 14.89 7.85
C VAL A 35 39.06 13.71 7.19
N VAL A 36 39.63 12.51 7.33
CA VAL A 36 39.05 11.28 6.77
C VAL A 36 37.72 10.96 7.46
N VAL A 37 37.66 11.06 8.79
CA VAL A 37 36.42 10.87 9.55
C VAL A 37 35.37 11.92 9.15
N ALA A 38 35.74 13.19 9.01
CA ALA A 38 34.84 14.24 8.57
C ALA A 38 34.30 13.98 7.16
N MET A 39 35.14 13.49 6.23
CA MET A 39 34.72 13.12 4.88
C MET A 39 33.75 11.95 4.86
N ILE A 40 34.02 10.88 5.62
CA ILE A 40 33.12 9.72 5.74
C ILE A 40 31.80 10.15 6.38
N LEU A 41 31.85 10.98 7.42
CA LEU A 41 30.66 11.52 8.08
C LEU A 41 29.84 12.38 7.12
N LEU A 42 30.48 13.26 6.34
CA LEU A 42 29.82 14.09 5.33
C LEU A 42 29.15 13.22 4.26
N CYS A 43 29.84 12.20 3.75
CA CYS A 43 29.26 11.25 2.79
C CYS A 43 28.07 10.48 3.40
N THR A 44 28.19 10.05 4.66
CA THR A 44 27.14 9.33 5.38
C THR A 44 25.91 10.21 5.59
N VAL A 45 26.11 11.47 5.99
CA VAL A 45 25.03 12.46 6.16
C VAL A 45 24.41 12.81 4.81
N ALA A 46 25.20 13.00 3.76
CA ALA A 46 24.69 13.30 2.42
C ALA A 46 23.80 12.18 1.87
N LEU A 47 24.22 10.91 2.05
CA LEU A 47 23.42 9.74 1.70
C LEU A 47 22.19 9.60 2.61
N GLY A 48 22.38 9.83 3.92
CA GLY A 48 21.34 9.71 4.92
C GLY A 48 20.30 10.83 4.91
N TRP A 49 20.61 11.99 4.33
CA TRP A 49 19.70 13.14 4.24
C TRP A 49 18.40 12.80 3.48
N ARG A 50 18.42 11.75 2.64
CA ARG A 50 17.25 11.27 1.89
C ARG A 50 16.49 10.13 2.57
N LEU A 51 17.03 9.51 3.63
CA LEU A 51 16.33 8.49 4.43
C LEU A 51 14.95 8.93 4.95
N PRO A 52 14.76 10.16 5.49
CA PRO A 52 13.43 10.56 5.99
C PRO A 52 12.37 10.70 4.90
N LYS A 53 12.75 10.71 3.60
CA LYS A 53 11.81 10.69 2.47
C LYS A 53 11.50 9.26 1.99
N LEU A 54 12.09 8.24 2.62
CA LEU A 54 11.85 6.85 2.28
C LEU A 54 10.43 6.45 2.71
N GLN A 55 9.51 6.37 1.75
CA GLN A 55 8.18 5.84 1.99
C GLN A 55 8.26 4.30 1.93
N ILE A 56 8.15 3.63 3.08
CA ILE A 56 8.03 2.17 3.13
C ILE A 56 6.62 1.82 2.66
N ARG A 57 6.52 1.34 1.42
CA ARG A 57 5.25 0.93 0.83
C ARG A 57 5.08 -0.57 1.04
N ALA A 58 4.47 -0.94 2.17
CA ALA A 58 4.28 -2.34 2.60
C ALA A 58 2.88 -2.89 2.24
N SER A 59 2.31 -2.47 1.11
CA SER A 59 1.07 -3.05 0.61
C SER A 59 1.39 -4.19 -0.36
N SER A 60 0.78 -5.37 -0.16
CA SER A 60 0.95 -6.55 -1.00
C SER A 60 0.67 -6.28 -2.49
N TYR A 61 -0.24 -5.34 -2.78
CA TYR A 61 -0.57 -4.92 -4.14
C TYR A 61 0.56 -4.17 -4.85
N GLU A 62 1.44 -3.50 -4.11
CA GLU A 62 2.54 -2.75 -4.73
C GLU A 62 3.74 -3.62 -5.14
N ILE A 63 3.79 -4.86 -4.65
CA ILE A 63 4.77 -5.88 -5.05
C ILE A 63 4.30 -6.61 -6.32
N ALA A 64 3.02 -6.47 -6.69
CA ALA A 64 2.46 -7.05 -7.90
C ALA A 64 2.93 -6.32 -9.17
N ILE A 65 2.85 -7.00 -10.31
CA ILE A 65 3.23 -6.46 -11.62
C ILE A 65 2.45 -5.17 -11.92
N LYS A 66 3.18 -4.06 -12.02
CA LYS A 66 2.60 -2.72 -12.22
C LYS A 66 2.20 -2.42 -13.67
N ASP A 67 2.75 -3.17 -14.62
CA ASP A 67 2.72 -2.81 -16.05
C ASP A 67 1.73 -3.67 -16.87
N ILE A 68 0.60 -4.03 -16.26
CA ILE A 68 -0.49 -4.74 -16.93
C ILE A 68 -1.76 -3.88 -16.91
N GLU A 69 -2.57 -4.02 -17.95
CA GLU A 69 -3.85 -3.34 -18.09
C GLU A 69 -4.78 -3.61 -16.89
N ALA A 70 -4.69 -4.81 -16.31
CA ALA A 70 -5.42 -5.18 -15.10
C ALA A 70 -5.10 -4.28 -13.90
N THR A 71 -3.85 -3.82 -13.73
CA THR A 71 -3.46 -2.92 -12.63
C THR A 71 -4.06 -1.53 -12.82
N LYS A 72 -4.09 -1.01 -14.06
CA LYS A 72 -4.76 0.26 -14.37
C LYS A 72 -6.26 0.20 -14.10
N ASN A 73 -6.91 -0.90 -14.48
CA ASN A 73 -8.34 -1.11 -14.22
C ASN A 73 -8.62 -1.22 -12.72
N TYR A 74 -7.75 -1.90 -11.97
CA TYR A 74 -7.85 -2.00 -10.52
C TYR A 74 -7.64 -0.64 -9.83
N GLU A 75 -6.66 0.16 -10.25
CA GLU A 75 -6.46 1.51 -9.72
C GLU A 75 -7.64 2.44 -10.04
N ASN A 76 -8.22 2.35 -11.24
CA ASN A 76 -9.42 3.10 -11.59
C ASN A 76 -10.63 2.68 -10.74
N PHE A 77 -10.81 1.38 -10.52
CA PHE A 77 -11.82 0.84 -9.62
C PHE A 77 -11.61 1.36 -8.18
N LEU A 78 -10.39 1.34 -7.67
CA LEU A 78 -10.07 1.88 -6.33
C LEU A 78 -10.33 3.38 -6.22
N ARG A 79 -10.10 4.15 -7.30
CA ARG A 79 -10.41 5.59 -7.34
C ARG A 79 -11.90 5.87 -7.35
N GLU A 80 -12.67 5.07 -8.07
CA GLU A 80 -14.11 5.31 -8.26
C GLU A 80 -14.95 4.76 -7.11
N PHE A 81 -14.61 3.59 -6.58
CA PHE A 81 -15.39 2.91 -5.55
C PHE A 81 -14.80 3.02 -4.14
N GLY A 82 -13.51 3.35 -4.01
CA GLY A 82 -12.81 3.50 -2.75
C GLY A 82 -12.43 2.17 -2.09
N GLY A 83 -11.12 1.97 -1.86
CA GLY A 83 -10.54 0.98 -0.94
C GLY A 83 -10.76 -0.51 -1.28
N GLY A 84 -9.66 -1.26 -1.49
CA GLY A 84 -9.69 -2.72 -1.58
C GLY A 84 -9.85 -3.42 -0.22
N GLU A 85 -9.89 -2.64 0.86
CA GLU A 85 -9.97 -3.08 2.24
C GLU A 85 -11.28 -2.55 2.85
N TYR A 86 -12.08 -3.45 3.41
CA TYR A 86 -13.35 -3.12 4.06
C TYR A 86 -13.31 -3.60 5.51
N ILE A 87 -13.80 -2.77 6.41
CA ILE A 87 -14.04 -3.14 7.81
C ILE A 87 -15.52 -3.49 7.92
N GLN A 88 -15.82 -4.75 8.25
CA GLN A 88 -17.19 -5.17 8.51
C GLN A 88 -17.53 -4.98 9.99
N VAL A 89 -18.54 -4.14 10.25
CA VAL A 89 -19.10 -3.93 11.59
C VAL A 89 -20.42 -4.68 11.70
N ILE A 90 -20.54 -5.57 12.69
CA ILE A 90 -21.74 -6.39 12.90
C ILE A 90 -22.39 -5.98 14.21
N ALA A 91 -23.58 -5.38 14.13
CA ALA A 91 -24.42 -5.09 15.29
C ALA A 91 -25.40 -6.25 15.53
N LYS A 92 -25.48 -6.73 16.77
CA LYS A 92 -26.45 -7.75 17.19
C LYS A 92 -27.61 -7.08 17.91
N THR A 93 -28.82 -7.47 17.56
CA THR A 93 -30.06 -7.01 18.18
C THR A 93 -30.96 -8.20 18.48
N SER A 94 -31.74 -8.11 19.56
CA SER A 94 -32.76 -9.11 19.93
C SER A 94 -34.10 -8.90 19.21
N ILE A 95 -34.29 -7.74 18.60
CA ILE A 95 -35.51 -7.32 17.87
C ILE A 95 -35.18 -7.02 16.40
N SER A 96 -36.20 -6.83 15.56
CA SER A 96 -35.99 -6.58 14.12
C SER A 96 -35.12 -5.34 13.87
N VAL A 97 -34.24 -5.41 12.87
CA VAL A 97 -33.43 -4.27 12.42
C VAL A 97 -34.27 -3.15 11.81
N PHE A 98 -35.52 -3.46 11.41
CA PHE A 98 -36.48 -2.50 10.87
C PHE A 98 -37.33 -1.82 11.96
N GLU A 99 -37.12 -2.14 13.24
CA GLU A 99 -37.73 -1.37 14.32
C GLU A 99 -37.19 0.07 14.31
N PRO A 100 -38.04 1.11 14.38
CA PRO A 100 -37.60 2.50 14.22
C PRO A 100 -36.47 2.91 15.17
N GLU A 101 -36.51 2.41 16.41
CA GLU A 101 -35.47 2.69 17.41
C GLU A 101 -34.12 2.08 17.01
N VAL A 102 -34.11 0.80 16.61
CA VAL A 102 -32.89 0.10 16.16
C VAL A 102 -32.33 0.73 14.89
N PHE A 103 -33.21 1.05 13.94
CA PHE A 103 -32.83 1.67 12.68
C PHE A 103 -32.15 3.02 12.90
N ARG A 104 -32.67 3.85 13.81
CA ARG A 104 -32.07 5.13 14.22
C ARG A 104 -30.71 4.93 14.90
N HIS A 105 -30.55 3.91 15.74
CA HIS A 105 -29.25 3.61 16.35
C HIS A 105 -28.22 3.16 15.32
N LEU A 106 -28.65 2.39 14.31
CA LEU A 106 -27.80 1.99 13.20
C LEU A 106 -27.37 3.19 12.34
N GLU A 107 -28.29 4.13 12.09
CA GLU A 107 -28.01 5.38 11.39
C GLU A 107 -26.98 6.23 12.16
N ALA A 108 -27.20 6.43 13.46
CA ALA A 108 -26.26 7.16 14.31
C ALA A 108 -24.86 6.51 14.35
N LEU A 109 -24.79 5.17 14.32
CA LEU A 109 -23.54 4.44 14.24
C LEU A 109 -22.84 4.67 12.89
N ALA A 110 -23.57 4.57 11.78
CA ALA A 110 -23.04 4.80 10.44
C ALA A 110 -22.51 6.23 10.29
N ASP A 111 -23.27 7.23 10.74
CA ASP A 111 -22.88 8.63 10.73
C ASP A 111 -21.64 8.90 11.60
N SER A 112 -21.50 8.18 12.71
CA SER A 112 -20.32 8.30 13.59
C SER A 112 -19.07 7.70 12.93
N LEU A 113 -19.21 6.56 12.26
CA LEU A 113 -18.12 5.92 11.52
C LEU A 113 -17.67 6.75 10.31
N ALA A 114 -18.62 7.38 9.61
CA ALA A 114 -18.34 8.23 8.46
C ALA A 114 -17.50 9.48 8.81
N LYS A 115 -17.53 9.92 10.07
CA LYS A 115 -16.76 11.08 10.56
C LYS A 115 -15.31 10.74 10.94
N ILE A 116 -14.94 9.45 10.96
CA ILE A 116 -13.59 9.03 11.33
C ILE A 116 -12.61 9.41 10.21
N PRO A 117 -11.52 10.13 10.51
CA PRO A 117 -10.50 10.44 9.50
C PRO A 117 -9.94 9.17 8.84
N GLY A 118 -10.01 9.12 7.52
CA GLY A 118 -9.55 7.97 6.73
C GLY A 118 -10.67 7.02 6.28
N VAL A 119 -11.89 7.15 6.81
CA VAL A 119 -13.06 6.45 6.26
C VAL A 119 -13.55 7.18 5.02
N VAL A 120 -13.47 6.52 3.86
CA VAL A 120 -13.89 7.11 2.57
C VAL A 120 -15.40 6.97 2.37
N LYS A 121 -15.96 5.82 2.73
CA LYS A 121 -17.38 5.51 2.55
C LYS A 121 -17.85 4.52 3.60
N VAL A 122 -19.03 4.79 4.17
CA VAL A 122 -19.78 3.82 4.96
C VAL A 122 -20.95 3.35 4.09
N VAL A 123 -21.21 2.05 4.11
CA VAL A 123 -22.36 1.44 3.44
C VAL A 123 -23.17 0.73 4.50
N SER A 124 -24.36 1.26 4.78
CA SER A 124 -25.26 0.75 5.80
C SER A 124 -26.70 0.61 5.28
N LEU A 125 -27.55 -0.07 6.06
CA LEU A 125 -28.97 -0.22 5.73
C LEU A 125 -29.73 1.13 5.71
N PRO A 126 -29.48 2.07 6.65
CA PRO A 126 -29.98 3.44 6.55
C PRO A 126 -29.51 4.19 5.29
N ASP A 127 -28.24 4.03 4.90
CA ASP A 127 -27.73 4.66 3.67
C ASP A 127 -28.49 4.14 2.44
N ALA A 128 -28.76 2.83 2.37
CA ALA A 128 -29.56 2.25 1.29
C ALA A 128 -31.00 2.81 1.23
N LYS A 129 -31.63 3.09 2.39
CA LYS A 129 -32.93 3.79 2.41
C LYS A 129 -32.79 5.18 1.81
N ARG A 130 -31.81 5.96 2.26
CA ARG A 130 -31.57 7.34 1.83
C ARG A 130 -31.29 7.43 0.32
N ASP A 131 -30.54 6.47 -0.21
CA ASP A 131 -30.22 6.40 -1.64
C ASP A 131 -31.44 6.01 -2.50
N MET A 132 -32.37 5.22 -1.96
CA MET A 132 -33.60 4.82 -2.66
C MET A 132 -34.74 5.83 -2.51
N ASP A 133 -34.76 6.58 -1.41
CA ASP A 133 -35.79 7.54 -1.03
C ASP A 133 -35.17 8.93 -0.90
N LEU A 134 -34.88 9.54 -2.05
CA LEU A 134 -34.21 10.85 -2.14
C LEU A 134 -35.02 11.99 -1.48
N LEU A 135 -36.32 11.80 -1.29
CA LEU A 135 -37.23 12.77 -0.69
C LEU A 135 -37.47 12.52 0.81
N ASP A 136 -36.90 11.44 1.36
CA ASP A 136 -37.08 10.97 2.75
C ASP A 136 -38.56 10.83 3.17
N GLU A 137 -39.42 10.39 2.24
CA GLU A 137 -40.86 10.23 2.48
C GLU A 137 -41.23 8.84 3.04
N TRP A 138 -40.36 7.85 2.86
CA TRP A 138 -40.63 6.48 3.27
C TRP A 138 -40.37 6.31 4.76
N SER A 139 -41.34 5.75 5.47
CA SER A 139 -41.12 5.15 6.78
C SER A 139 -40.26 3.89 6.68
N VAL A 140 -39.64 3.50 7.80
CA VAL A 140 -38.83 2.27 7.89
C VAL A 140 -39.65 1.02 7.49
N ALA A 141 -40.93 0.96 7.86
CA ALA A 141 -41.82 -0.13 7.49
C ALA A 141 -42.17 -0.16 5.98
N GLN A 142 -42.27 1.00 5.34
CA GLN A 142 -42.47 1.08 3.88
C GLN A 142 -41.21 0.62 3.15
N PHE A 143 -40.05 1.08 3.62
CA PHE A 143 -38.76 0.62 3.10
C PHE A 143 -38.60 -0.89 3.21
N GLU A 144 -38.92 -1.50 4.36
CA GLU A 144 -38.92 -2.95 4.56
C GLU A 144 -39.79 -3.66 3.51
N LYS A 145 -41.02 -3.19 3.27
CA LYS A 145 -41.93 -3.78 2.28
C LYS A 145 -41.37 -3.73 0.86
N ILE A 146 -40.67 -2.64 0.50
CA ILE A 146 -40.09 -2.44 -0.83
C ILE A 146 -38.90 -3.38 -1.06
N ILE A 147 -38.06 -3.58 -0.05
CA ILE A 147 -36.86 -4.42 -0.18
C ILE A 147 -37.12 -5.91 0.06
N LYS A 148 -38.19 -6.27 0.79
CA LYS A 148 -38.58 -7.68 1.05
C LYS A 148 -38.68 -8.58 -0.19
N PRO A 149 -39.20 -8.13 -1.36
CA PRO A 149 -39.21 -8.96 -2.57
C PRO A 149 -37.82 -9.16 -3.20
N VAL A 150 -36.80 -8.40 -2.79
CA VAL A 150 -35.43 -8.57 -3.28
C VAL A 150 -34.82 -9.81 -2.62
N LYS A 151 -34.47 -10.81 -3.41
CA LYS A 151 -33.68 -11.95 -2.94
C LYS A 151 -32.25 -11.50 -2.69
N LEU A 152 -31.98 -10.97 -1.50
CA LEU A 152 -30.66 -10.48 -1.10
C LEU A 152 -29.62 -11.62 -1.00
N PHE A 153 -30.07 -12.86 -0.80
CA PHE A 153 -29.18 -14.03 -0.73
C PHE A 153 -29.79 -15.23 -1.48
N SER A 154 -29.35 -15.47 -2.71
CA SER A 154 -29.35 -16.82 -3.27
C SER A 154 -28.08 -17.51 -2.82
N PHE A 155 -28.09 -18.07 -1.61
CA PHE A 155 -26.98 -18.84 -1.09
C PHE A 155 -26.89 -20.18 -1.86
N ARG A 156 -26.32 -20.13 -3.06
CA ARG A 156 -25.95 -21.33 -3.81
C ARG A 156 -24.55 -21.73 -3.35
N LEU A 157 -24.47 -22.39 -2.20
CA LEU A 157 -23.27 -23.14 -1.86
C LEU A 157 -23.17 -24.33 -2.82
N TRP A 158 -22.12 -24.32 -3.65
CA TRP A 158 -21.39 -25.47 -4.16
C TRP A 158 -22.19 -26.77 -4.34
N THR A 159 -22.72 -26.98 -5.55
CA THR A 159 -22.82 -28.33 -6.13
C THR A 159 -21.84 -28.39 -7.29
N GLN A 160 -20.66 -28.94 -7.00
CA GLN A 160 -19.82 -29.68 -7.95
C GLN A 160 -19.97 -31.15 -7.58
#